data_AF-A0A654DI66-F1
#
_entry.id   AF-A0A654DI66-F1
#
_cell.length_a   1.000
_cell.length_b   1.000
_cell.length_c   1.000
_cell.angle_alpha   90.00
_cell.angle_beta   90.00
_cell.angle_gamma   90.00
#
_symmetry.space_group_name_H-M   'P 1'
#
loop_
_entity.id
_entity.type
_entity.pdbx_description
1 polymer ?
#
loop_
_entity_poly.entity_id
_entity_poly.type
_entity_poly.pdbx_seq_one_letter_code
_entity_poly.pdbx_strand_id
1 'polypeptide(L)'
;MMITLSTQSMAQKKDVNVLVLIYSDNGGTLELAKEFAKGLEKNSNVRSVIKQVKNSDHPILKTIPVASMEELSSYDGIAFGSPVYFGNISTGMSEFFSKTTDLWAKHALEGMPASVFIIPSIA
;
A
#
# COMPACT_ATOMS: atom_id res chain seq x y z
N MET A 1 -7.91 51.54 -14.42
CA MET A 1 -7.70 50.33 -15.25
C MET A 1 -7.02 49.29 -14.36
N MET A 2 -7.81 48.43 -13.73
CA MET A 2 -7.33 47.43 -12.77
C MET A 2 -6.85 46.18 -13.53
N ILE A 3 -5.61 45.76 -13.27
CA ILE A 3 -5.08 44.49 -13.76
C ILE A 3 -5.24 43.49 -12.61
N THR A 4 -6.25 42.63 -12.70
CA THR A 4 -6.41 41.48 -11.81
C THR A 4 -5.35 40.44 -12.16
N LEU A 5 -4.21 40.46 -11.45
CA LEU A 5 -3.29 39.33 -11.42
C LEU A 5 -3.96 38.20 -10.62
N SER A 6 -4.54 37.25 -11.35
CA SER A 6 -4.95 35.97 -10.80
C SER A 6 -3.70 35.24 -10.28
N THR A 7 -3.55 35.17 -8.97
CA THR A 7 -2.59 34.28 -8.30
C THR A 7 -3.05 32.84 -8.52
N GLN A 8 -2.79 32.28 -9.70
CA GLN A 8 -2.84 30.83 -9.88
C GLN A 8 -1.64 30.24 -9.13
N SER A 9 -1.92 29.77 -7.91
CA SER A 9 -1.01 28.94 -7.11
C SER A 9 -0.45 27.81 -7.97
N MET A 10 0.87 27.69 -8.01
CA MET A 10 1.63 26.58 -8.61
C MET A 10 1.46 25.27 -7.81
N ALA A 11 0.23 24.88 -7.50
CA ALA A 11 -0.05 23.53 -7.02
C ALA A 11 -0.07 22.60 -8.23
N GLN A 12 1.13 22.28 -8.75
CA GLN A 12 1.31 21.23 -9.74
C GLN A 12 0.72 19.96 -9.13
N LYS A 13 -0.42 19.51 -9.67
CA LYS A 13 -1.14 18.33 -9.19
C LYS A 13 -0.29 17.10 -9.49
N LYS A 14 0.63 16.78 -8.58
CA LYS A 14 1.47 15.59 -8.65
C LYS A 14 0.56 14.37 -8.54
N ASP A 15 0.67 13.45 -9.49
CA ASP A 15 0.06 12.13 -9.37
C ASP A 15 0.74 11.39 -8.22
N VAL A 16 -0.03 11.03 -7.19
CA VAL A 16 0.42 10.33 -5.98
C VAL A 16 0.21 8.84 -6.19
N ASN A 17 1.28 8.06 -6.11
CA ASN A 17 1.21 6.62 -6.25
C ASN A 17 1.27 5.95 -4.87
N VAL A 18 0.22 5.22 -4.52
CA VAL A 18 0.10 4.52 -3.25
C VAL A 18 0.16 3.01 -3.47
N LEU A 19 1.08 2.35 -2.77
CA LEU A 19 1.16 0.89 -2.73
C LEU A 19 0.16 0.36 -1.69
N VAL A 20 -0.70 -0.55 -2.09
CA VAL A 20 -1.53 -1.34 -1.17
C VAL A 20 -0.91 -2.73 -1.09
N LEU A 21 -0.04 -2.92 -0.10
CA LEU A 21 0.75 -4.13 0.08
C LEU A 21 0.03 -5.09 1.03
N ILE A 22 -0.30 -6.29 0.55
CA ILE A 22 -1.14 -7.22 1.30
C ILE A 22 -0.51 -8.60 1.53
N TYR A 23 -0.93 -9.20 2.63
CA TYR A 23 -0.95 -10.65 2.81
C TYR A 23 -2.40 -11.12 2.95
N SER A 24 -2.76 -12.24 2.31
CA SER A 24 -4.11 -12.80 2.35
C SER A 24 -4.03 -14.31 2.17
N ASP A 25 -4.77 -15.09 2.96
CA ASP A 25 -4.86 -16.54 2.78
C ASP A 25 -5.98 -16.88 1.78
N ASN A 26 -7.20 -16.46 2.09
CA ASN A 26 -8.43 -16.84 1.38
C ASN A 26 -9.06 -15.70 0.56
N GLY A 27 -8.42 -14.53 0.49
CA GLY A 27 -8.94 -13.39 -0.25
C GLY A 27 -9.60 -12.28 0.56
N GLY A 28 -9.97 -12.51 1.82
CA GLY A 28 -10.64 -11.49 2.63
C GLY A 28 -9.85 -10.17 2.69
N THR A 29 -8.54 -10.23 2.94
CA THR A 29 -7.69 -9.03 2.94
C THR A 29 -7.60 -8.38 1.57
N LEU A 30 -7.67 -9.17 0.48
CA LEU A 30 -7.69 -8.64 -0.89
C LEU A 30 -9.00 -7.87 -1.16
N GLU A 31 -10.13 -8.36 -0.68
CA GLU A 31 -11.41 -7.66 -0.85
C GLU A 31 -11.40 -6.30 -0.14
N LEU A 32 -10.93 -6.26 1.11
CA LEU A 32 -10.76 -5.00 1.82
C LEU A 32 -9.76 -4.08 1.13
N ALA A 33 -8.66 -4.62 0.61
CA ALA A 33 -7.67 -3.85 -0.14
C ALA A 33 -8.25 -3.23 -1.43
N LYS A 34 -9.16 -3.93 -2.12
CA LYS A 34 -9.87 -3.40 -3.29
C LYS A 34 -10.79 -2.22 -2.90
N GLU A 35 -11.49 -2.31 -1.78
CA GLU A 35 -12.30 -1.19 -1.28
C GLU A 35 -11.43 -0.02 -0.82
N PHE A 36 -10.28 -0.30 -0.20
CA PHE A 36 -9.30 0.72 0.17
C PHE A 36 -8.76 1.45 -1.07
N ALA A 37 -8.35 0.70 -2.10
CA ALA A 37 -7.92 1.21 -3.39
C ALA A 37 -8.98 2.12 -4.04
N LYS A 38 -10.23 1.65 -4.12
CA LYS A 38 -11.36 2.47 -4.59
C LYS A 38 -11.52 3.76 -3.78
N GLY A 39 -11.31 3.70 -2.46
CA GLY A 39 -11.36 4.85 -1.57
C GLY A 39 -10.28 5.89 -1.88
N LEU A 40 -9.03 5.43 -2.09
CA LEU A 40 -7.91 6.28 -2.47
C LEU A 40 -8.17 6.98 -3.81
N GLU A 41 -8.62 6.22 -4.80
CA GLU A 41 -8.82 6.66 -6.19
C GLU A 41 -10.03 7.58 -6.39
N LYS A 42 -10.88 7.78 -5.36
CA LYS A 42 -11.89 8.85 -5.39
C LYS A 42 -11.26 10.23 -5.58
N ASN A 43 -10.02 10.41 -5.12
CA ASN A 43 -9.25 11.60 -5.39
C ASN A 43 -8.56 11.47 -6.76
N SER A 44 -8.90 12.38 -7.69
CA SER A 44 -8.45 12.31 -9.10
C SER A 44 -6.93 12.43 -9.33
N ASN A 45 -6.11 12.62 -8.29
CA ASN A 45 -4.65 12.62 -8.36
C ASN A 45 -4.00 11.40 -7.71
N VAL A 46 -4.77 10.44 -7.18
CA VAL A 46 -4.22 9.28 -6.47
C VAL A 46 -4.40 8.04 -7.32
N ARG A 47 -3.32 7.29 -7.51
CA ARG A 47 -3.32 5.96 -8.14
C ARG A 47 -2.93 4.93 -7.11
N SER A 48 -3.66 3.82 -7.06
CA SER A 48 -3.35 2.73 -6.14
C SER A 48 -2.84 1.52 -6.90
N VAL A 49 -1.88 0.80 -6.31
CA VAL A 49 -1.35 -0.46 -6.86
C VAL A 49 -1.44 -1.53 -5.78
N ILE A 50 -2.24 -2.56 -6.00
CA ILE A 50 -2.35 -3.68 -5.05
C ILE A 50 -1.27 -4.72 -5.39
N LYS A 51 -0.44 -5.08 -4.40
CA LYS A 51 0.58 -6.13 -4.52
C LYS A 51 0.58 -7.05 -3.31
N GLN A 52 1.09 -8.26 -3.50
CA GLN A 52 1.26 -9.24 -2.42
C GLN A 52 2.67 -9.25 -1.89
N VAL A 53 2.84 -9.59 -0.61
CA VAL A 53 4.16 -9.81 -0.02
C VAL A 53 4.82 -11.13 -0.43
N LYS A 54 4.02 -12.12 -0.85
CA LYS A 54 4.48 -13.43 -1.31
C LYS A 54 3.48 -14.02 -2.30
N ASN A 55 3.94 -14.96 -3.13
CA ASN A 55 3.06 -15.69 -4.03
C ASN A 55 2.03 -16.51 -3.22
N SER A 56 0.83 -16.62 -3.77
CA SER A 56 -0.24 -17.47 -3.25
C SER A 56 -0.77 -18.38 -4.35
N ASP A 57 -1.00 -19.63 -4.00
CA ASP A 57 -1.62 -20.62 -4.89
C ASP A 57 -3.15 -20.48 -4.94
N HIS A 58 -3.73 -19.63 -4.09
CA HIS A 58 -5.17 -19.41 -4.06
C HIS A 58 -5.62 -18.74 -5.38
N PRO A 59 -6.67 -19.25 -6.06
CA PRO A 59 -7.02 -18.82 -7.42
C PRO A 59 -7.17 -17.31 -7.63
N ILE A 60 -7.84 -16.62 -6.70
CA ILE A 60 -8.07 -15.16 -6.79
C ILE A 60 -6.84 -14.31 -6.44
N LEU A 61 -5.85 -14.91 -5.77
CA LEU A 61 -4.63 -14.24 -5.34
C LEU A 61 -3.51 -14.43 -6.36
N LYS A 62 -3.51 -15.53 -7.10
CA LYS A 62 -2.48 -15.89 -8.08
C LYS A 62 -2.24 -14.82 -9.17
N THR A 63 -3.25 -14.01 -9.46
CA THR A 63 -3.16 -12.93 -10.46
C THR A 63 -2.59 -11.62 -9.92
N ILE A 64 -2.47 -11.48 -8.60
CA ILE A 64 -1.98 -10.25 -7.97
C ILE A 64 -0.45 -10.30 -7.92
N PRO A 65 0.25 -9.29 -8.47
CA PRO A 65 1.71 -9.28 -8.53
C PRO A 65 2.32 -9.24 -7.12
N VAL A 66 3.49 -9.85 -6.97
CA VAL A 66 4.29 -9.78 -5.74
C VAL A 66 5.15 -8.52 -5.77
N ALA A 67 5.22 -7.83 -4.63
CA ALA A 67 6.09 -6.68 -4.49
C ALA A 67 7.54 -7.10 -4.28
N SER A 68 8.47 -6.39 -4.92
CA SER A 68 9.87 -6.43 -4.50
C SER A 68 10.08 -5.50 -3.31
N MET A 69 11.20 -5.64 -2.61
CA MET A 69 11.48 -4.77 -1.48
C MET A 69 12.00 -3.41 -1.95
N GLU A 70 12.81 -3.43 -3.00
CA GLU A 70 13.50 -2.28 -3.55
C GLU A 70 12.53 -1.26 -4.15
N GLU A 71 11.33 -1.69 -4.55
CA GLU A 71 10.33 -0.78 -5.10
C GLU A 71 9.54 -0.03 -4.02
N LEU A 72 9.61 -0.39 -2.73
CA LEU A 72 8.81 0.30 -1.69
C LEU A 72 9.11 1.80 -1.67
N SER A 73 10.37 2.19 -1.83
CA SER A 73 10.79 3.59 -1.83
C SER A 73 10.37 4.36 -3.09
N SER A 74 9.83 3.68 -4.11
CA SER A 74 9.33 4.32 -5.34
C SER A 74 7.91 4.87 -5.21
N TYR A 75 7.18 4.46 -4.17
CA TYR A 75 5.82 4.92 -3.90
C TYR A 75 5.82 6.17 -3.02
N ASP A 76 4.78 6.99 -3.17
CA ASP A 76 4.58 8.17 -2.34
C ASP A 76 3.94 7.83 -0.97
N GLY A 77 3.38 6.62 -0.83
CA GLY A 77 2.80 6.11 0.42
C GLY A 77 2.47 4.63 0.35
N ILE A 78 2.32 3.99 1.52
CA ILE A 78 2.08 2.54 1.61
C ILE A 78 0.92 2.24 2.58
N ALA A 79 -0.01 1.40 2.15
CA ALA A 79 -1.04 0.81 2.99
C ALA A 79 -0.75 -0.68 3.16
N PHE A 80 -0.51 -1.12 4.38
CA PHE A 80 -0.23 -2.52 4.71
C PHE A 80 -1.52 -3.23 5.13
N GLY A 81 -1.85 -4.31 4.44
CA GLY A 81 -3.00 -5.17 4.73
C GLY A 81 -2.57 -6.55 5.20
N SER A 82 -3.05 -7.00 6.35
CA SER A 82 -2.78 -8.38 6.82
C SER A 82 -3.97 -8.93 7.61
N PRO A 83 -4.27 -10.25 7.52
CA PRO A 83 -5.02 -10.91 8.58
C PRO A 83 -4.25 -10.77 9.90
N VAL A 84 -4.99 -10.70 11.00
CA VAL A 84 -4.45 -10.73 12.35
C VAL A 84 -4.81 -12.08 12.99
N TYR A 85 -3.81 -12.76 13.56
CA TYR A 85 -3.99 -14.01 14.30
C TYR A 85 -3.59 -13.78 15.74
N PHE A 86 -4.54 -13.90 16.67
CA PHE A 86 -4.31 -13.71 18.10
C PHE A 86 -3.57 -12.40 18.44
N GLY A 87 -3.94 -11.31 17.78
CA GLY A 87 -3.32 -10.00 17.96
C GLY A 87 -1.97 -9.80 17.25
N ASN A 88 -1.46 -10.81 16.55
CA ASN A 88 -0.22 -10.71 15.77
C ASN A 88 -0.48 -10.58 14.27
N ILE A 89 0.41 -9.88 13.60
CA ILE A 89 0.41 -9.80 12.14
C ILE A 89 0.71 -11.18 11.53
N SER A 90 0.31 -11.40 10.28
CA SER A 90 0.53 -12.68 9.63
C SER A 90 2.02 -13.02 9.51
N THR A 91 2.32 -14.32 9.52
CA THR A 91 3.68 -14.83 9.27
C THR A 91 4.19 -14.33 7.92
N GLY A 92 3.35 -14.33 6.88
CA GLY A 92 3.75 -13.87 5.54
C GLY A 92 4.14 -12.39 5.48
N MET A 93 3.41 -11.51 6.19
CA MET A 93 3.78 -10.10 6.29
C MET A 93 5.01 -9.90 7.20
N SER A 94 5.13 -10.66 8.29
CA SER A 94 6.32 -10.62 9.18
C SER A 94 7.60 -11.03 8.44
N GLU A 95 7.53 -12.08 7.63
CA GLU A 95 8.64 -12.55 6.79
C GLU A 95 9.05 -11.48 5.77
N PHE A 96 8.09 -10.75 5.22
CA PHE A 96 8.37 -9.64 4.30
C PHE A 96 9.14 -8.53 4.99
N PHE A 97 8.64 -8.04 6.13
CA PHE A 97 9.33 -7.00 6.90
C PHE A 97 10.74 -7.42 7.34
N SER A 98 10.91 -8.69 7.70
CA SER A 98 12.23 -9.23 8.08
C SER A 98 13.28 -9.11 6.97
N LYS A 99 12.86 -9.05 5.70
CA LYS A 99 13.76 -8.89 4.56
C LYS A 99 14.02 -7.40 4.22
N THR A 100 13.25 -6.47 4.79
CA THR A 100 13.38 -5.01 4.54
C THR A 100 14.43 -4.32 5.41
N THR A 101 15.31 -5.07 6.10
CA THR A 101 16.35 -4.53 6.98
C THR A 101 17.30 -3.57 6.27
N ASP A 102 17.60 -3.83 4.99
CA ASP A 102 18.46 -2.96 4.18
C ASP A 102 17.81 -1.61 3.87
N LEU A 103 16.49 -1.56 3.68
CA LEU A 103 15.76 -0.30 3.49
C LEU A 103 15.74 0.50 4.78
N TRP A 104 15.56 -0.17 5.91
CA TRP A 104 15.60 0.44 7.23
C TRP A 104 16.97 1.06 7.52
N ALA A 105 18.05 0.32 7.29
CA ALA A 105 19.42 0.81 7.50
C ALA A 105 19.76 2.05 6.64
N LYS A 106 19.11 2.18 5.47
CA LYS A 106 19.27 3.32 4.55
C LYS A 106 18.28 4.45 4.80
N HIS A 107 17.40 4.35 5.79
CA HIS A 107 16.32 5.30 6.03
C HIS A 107 15.41 5.50 4.79
N ALA A 108 15.29 4.49 3.93
CA ALA A 108 14.69 4.63 2.59
C ALA A 108 13.18 4.88 2.60
N LEU A 109 12.50 4.56 3.70
CA LEU A 109 11.06 4.78 3.90
C LEU A 109 10.77 5.87 4.94
N GLU A 110 11.78 6.59 5.40
CA GLU A 110 11.60 7.65 6.39
C GLU A 110 10.75 8.80 5.83
N GLY A 111 9.78 9.28 6.61
CA GLY A 111 8.85 10.32 6.20
C GLY A 111 7.76 9.86 5.22
N MET A 112 7.77 8.60 4.79
CA MET A 112 6.73 8.06 3.91
C MET A 112 5.43 7.81 4.70
N PRO A 113 4.28 8.37 4.25
CA PRO A 113 2.99 8.08 4.85
C PRO A 113 2.67 6.59 4.78
N ALA A 114 2.35 6.00 5.93
CA ALA A 114 1.95 4.61 6.05
C ALA A 114 0.59 4.46 6.74
N SER A 115 -0.18 3.47 6.30
CA SER A 115 -1.41 3.05 6.97
C SER A 115 -1.42 1.54 7.14
N VAL A 116 -2.16 1.05 8.13
CA VAL A 116 -2.32 -0.38 8.36
C VAL A 116 -3.81 -0.69 8.46
N PHE A 117 -4.25 -1.73 7.78
CA PHE A 117 -5.58 -2.27 7.90
C PHE A 117 -5.50 -3.78 8.17
N ILE A 118 -6.37 -4.24 9.06
CA ILE A 118 -6.38 -5.63 9.51
C ILE A 118 -7.77 -6.22 9.35
N ILE A 119 -7.79 -7.51 9.05
CA ILE A 119 -9.01 -8.33 9.14
C ILE A 119 -8.79 -9.36 10.22
N PRO A 120 -9.70 -9.47 11.21
CA PRO A 120 -9.63 -10.52 12.19
C PRO A 120 -9.81 -11.87 11.48
N SER A 121 -8.80 -12.74 11.58
CA SER A 121 -8.94 -14.14 11.17
C SER A 121 -9.57 -14.88 12.34
N ILE A 122 -10.89 -14.70 12.49
CA ILE A 122 -11.72 -15.57 13.32
C ILE A 122 -12.40 -16.49 12.32
N ALA A 123 -12.14 -17.79 12.46
CA ALA A 123 -12.79 -18.83 11.67
C ALA A 123 -14.32 -18.76 11.81
#